data_AF-A0A2E2K663-F1
#
_entry.id   AF-A0A2E2K663-F1
#
_cell.length_a   1.000
_cell.length_b   1.000
_cell.length_c   1.000
_cell.angle_alpha   90.00
_cell.angle_beta   90.00
_cell.angle_gamma   90.00
#
_symmetry.space_group_name_H-M   'P 1'
#
loop_
_entity.id
_entity.type
_entity.pdbx_description
1 polymer ?
#
loop_
_entity_poly.entity_id
_entity_poly.type
_entity_poly.pdbx_seq_one_letter_code
_entity_poly.pdbx_strand_id
1 'polypeptide(L)'
;MSDTAESKDQERQQVDFASAALPGAAFHSLTARYRGQSPVVPVTFLGQPAFYFTSYQAVEAAFRDGESFPAHTWYQLASEPVMGRTFIAMPPREHRIYRKLATPAFRSRAVAGHDDAHYRQILNELIDVFAAQREAD
;
A
#
# COMPACT_ATOMS: atom_id res chain seq x y z
N MET A 1 -16.33 -38.80 15.75
CA MET A 1 -16.58 -37.81 14.67
C MET A 1 -16.37 -36.37 15.17
N SER A 2 -15.42 -36.14 16.09
CA SER A 2 -15.15 -34.80 16.68
C SER A 2 -13.81 -34.20 16.26
N ASP A 3 -12.93 -34.99 15.62
CA ASP A 3 -11.53 -34.62 15.38
C ASP A 3 -11.29 -33.83 14.07
N THR A 4 -12.26 -33.86 13.13
CA THR A 4 -12.11 -33.23 11.81
C THR A 4 -12.59 -31.78 11.77
N ALA A 5 -13.33 -31.34 12.80
CA ALA A 5 -13.83 -29.96 12.90
C ALA A 5 -12.79 -29.05 13.57
N GLU A 6 -12.16 -29.51 14.66
CA GLU A 6 -11.10 -28.78 15.37
C GLU A 6 -9.83 -28.56 14.52
N SER A 7 -9.50 -29.52 13.64
CA SER A 7 -8.38 -29.40 12.70
C SER A 7 -8.61 -28.38 11.57
N LYS A 8 -9.86 -28.08 11.21
CA LYS A 8 -10.20 -27.10 10.15
C LYS A 8 -10.36 -25.67 10.69
N ASP A 9 -10.67 -25.53 11.98
CA ASP A 9 -10.76 -24.24 12.67
C ASP A 9 -9.38 -23.68 13.04
N GLN A 10 -8.37 -24.53 13.24
CA GLN A 10 -6.97 -24.11 13.40
C GLN A 10 -6.29 -23.71 12.06
N GLU A 11 -6.77 -24.24 10.93
CA GLU A 11 -6.26 -23.92 9.57
C GLU A 11 -6.71 -22.56 9.02
N ARG A 12 -7.62 -21.85 9.71
CA ARG A 12 -8.25 -20.61 9.21
C ARG A 12 -8.24 -19.44 10.19
N GLN A 13 -7.24 -19.34 11.06
CA GLN A 13 -6.87 -18.02 11.60
C GLN A 13 -6.15 -17.23 10.50
N GLN A 14 -6.93 -16.81 9.50
CA GLN A 14 -6.48 -15.96 8.43
C GLN A 14 -6.25 -14.58 9.02
N VAL A 15 -4.99 -14.14 9.01
CA VAL A 15 -4.58 -12.83 9.49
C VAL A 15 -5.39 -11.76 8.74
N ASP A 16 -6.04 -10.86 9.48
CA ASP A 16 -6.65 -9.68 8.89
C ASP A 16 -5.56 -8.64 8.60
N PHE A 17 -5.27 -8.42 7.33
CA PHE A 17 -4.20 -7.54 6.87
C PHE A 17 -4.42 -6.06 7.21
N ALA A 18 -5.64 -5.66 7.56
CA ALA A 18 -5.94 -4.27 7.90
C ALA A 18 -5.69 -3.96 9.38
N SER A 19 -5.78 -4.96 10.27
CA SER A 19 -5.78 -4.75 11.72
C SER A 19 -4.71 -5.54 12.48
N ALA A 20 -4.11 -6.55 11.86
CA ALA A 20 -3.10 -7.37 12.52
C ALA A 20 -1.84 -6.58 12.85
N ALA A 21 -1.40 -6.68 14.12
CA ALA A 21 -0.11 -6.15 14.55
C ALA A 21 1.03 -7.02 14.00
N LEU A 22 1.57 -6.62 12.85
CA LEU A 22 2.67 -7.31 12.16
C LEU A 22 3.91 -6.42 12.14
N PRO A 23 4.74 -6.41 13.21
CA PRO A 23 6.00 -5.66 13.20
C PRO A 23 6.94 -6.21 12.12
N GLY A 24 7.89 -5.38 11.66
CA GLY A 24 8.65 -5.58 10.43
C GLY A 24 9.06 -7.03 10.12
N ALA A 25 9.76 -7.71 11.04
CA ALA A 25 10.20 -9.09 10.83
C ALA A 25 9.04 -10.10 10.65
N ALA A 26 7.96 -9.93 11.41
CA ALA A 26 6.77 -10.78 11.32
C ALA A 26 6.03 -10.54 10.00
N PHE A 27 5.87 -9.28 9.59
CA PHE A 27 5.28 -8.93 8.29
C PHE A 27 6.10 -9.50 7.12
N HIS A 28 7.42 -9.35 7.16
CA HIS A 28 8.30 -9.88 6.13
C HIS A 28 8.23 -11.41 6.04
N SER A 29 8.22 -12.10 7.18
CA SER A 29 8.11 -13.57 7.22
C SER A 29 6.76 -14.04 6.66
N LEU A 30 5.67 -13.37 7.03
CA LEU A 30 4.32 -13.68 6.54
C LEU A 30 4.21 -13.49 5.02
N THR A 31 4.66 -12.35 4.51
CA THR A 31 4.61 -12.06 3.07
C THR A 31 5.53 -12.97 2.25
N ALA A 32 6.70 -13.34 2.80
CA ALA A 32 7.59 -14.33 2.17
C ALA A 32 6.93 -15.70 2.07
N ARG A 33 6.25 -16.15 3.14
CA ARG A 33 5.48 -17.39 3.14
C ARG A 33 4.41 -17.39 2.05
N TYR A 34 3.63 -16.31 1.92
CA TYR A 34 2.57 -16.23 0.90
C TYR A 34 3.11 -16.17 -0.53
N ARG A 35 4.25 -15.51 -0.75
CA ARG A 35 4.95 -15.56 -2.05
C ARG A 35 5.35 -16.98 -2.45
N GLY A 36 5.72 -17.83 -1.49
CA GLY A 36 6.04 -19.24 -1.72
C GLY A 36 4.83 -20.13 -1.99
N GLN A 37 3.60 -19.66 -1.74
CA GLN A 37 2.38 -20.45 -1.90
C GLN A 37 1.73 -20.27 -3.28
N SER A 38 1.44 -19.03 -3.65
CA SER A 38 0.69 -18.71 -4.87
C SER A 38 0.84 -17.22 -5.24
N PRO A 39 0.82 -16.86 -6.53
CA PRO A 39 0.74 -15.46 -6.98
C PRO A 39 -0.46 -14.67 -6.42
N VAL A 40 -1.54 -15.38 -6.06
CA VAL A 40 -2.76 -14.83 -5.44
C VAL A 40 -3.16 -15.71 -4.27
N VAL A 41 -3.27 -15.12 -3.08
CA VAL A 41 -3.62 -15.83 -1.84
C VAL A 41 -4.89 -15.22 -1.25
N PRO A 42 -5.92 -16.03 -0.91
CA PRO A 42 -7.06 -15.51 -0.18
C PRO A 42 -6.63 -15.06 1.21
N VAL A 43 -7.08 -13.88 1.63
CA VAL A 43 -6.80 -13.26 2.94
C VAL A 43 -8.07 -12.64 3.50
N THR A 44 -8.00 -12.17 4.75
CA THR A 44 -9.01 -11.28 5.32
C THR A 44 -8.45 -9.86 5.32
N PHE A 45 -9.29 -8.87 4.98
CA PHE A 45 -8.95 -7.46 5.03
C PHE A 45 -10.17 -6.67 5.50
N LEU A 46 -10.05 -5.95 6.62
CA LEU A 46 -11.18 -5.25 7.27
C LEU A 46 -12.35 -6.19 7.58
N GLY A 47 -12.05 -7.40 8.07
CA GLY A 47 -13.03 -8.43 8.38
C GLY A 47 -13.76 -9.03 7.16
N GLN A 48 -13.36 -8.69 5.93
CA GLN A 48 -13.97 -9.18 4.70
C GLN A 48 -13.00 -10.12 3.95
N PRO A 49 -13.53 -11.12 3.21
CA PRO A 49 -12.71 -11.90 2.28
C PRO A 49 -12.08 -11.00 1.22
N ALA A 50 -10.78 -11.18 1.00
CA ALA A 50 -10.00 -10.43 0.03
C ALA A 50 -8.94 -11.33 -0.63
N PHE A 51 -8.25 -10.79 -1.62
CA PHE A 51 -7.14 -11.45 -2.29
C PHE A 51 -5.87 -10.61 -2.13
N TYR A 52 -4.79 -11.26 -1.70
CA TYR A 52 -3.46 -10.67 -1.65
C TYR A 52 -2.65 -11.11 -2.87
N PHE A 53 -2.23 -10.14 -3.69
CA PHE A 53 -1.33 -10.38 -4.81
C PHE A 53 0.11 -10.37 -4.32
N THR A 54 0.78 -11.52 -4.44
CA THR A 54 2.09 -11.75 -3.86
C THR A 54 3.24 -11.57 -4.86
N SER A 55 2.91 -11.56 -6.16
CA SER A 55 3.89 -11.49 -7.25
C SER A 55 3.76 -10.19 -8.04
N TYR A 56 4.86 -9.76 -8.64
CA TYR A 56 4.88 -8.62 -9.56
C TYR A 56 3.88 -8.80 -10.72
N GLN A 57 3.85 -9.99 -11.35
CA GLN A 57 2.96 -10.23 -12.49
C GLN A 57 1.47 -10.15 -12.10
N ALA A 58 1.08 -10.67 -10.94
CA ALA A 58 -0.29 -10.58 -10.47
C ALA A 58 -0.71 -9.14 -10.19
N VAL A 59 0.18 -8.37 -9.53
CA VAL A 59 -0.05 -6.94 -9.28
C VAL A 59 -0.17 -6.18 -10.60
N GLU A 60 0.79 -6.34 -11.51
CA GLU A 60 0.81 -5.66 -12.80
C GLU A 60 -0.45 -5.96 -13.64
N ALA A 61 -0.86 -7.23 -13.70
CA ALA A 61 -2.08 -7.63 -14.39
C ALA A 61 -3.33 -6.95 -13.82
N ALA A 62 -3.47 -6.92 -12.48
CA ALA A 62 -4.60 -6.26 -11.82
C ALA A 62 -4.59 -4.74 -12.06
N PHE A 63 -3.43 -4.09 -12.02
CA PHE A 63 -3.32 -2.65 -12.29
C PHE A 63 -3.67 -2.27 -13.73
N ARG A 64 -3.45 -3.19 -14.68
CA ARG A 64 -3.80 -2.98 -16.09
C ARG A 64 -5.30 -3.17 -16.35
N ASP A 65 -5.96 -4.03 -15.58
CA ASP A 65 -7.40 -4.29 -15.67
C ASP A 65 -8.21 -3.35 -14.78
N GLY A 66 -8.36 -2.11 -15.24
CA GLY A 66 -9.14 -1.08 -14.55
C GLY A 66 -10.66 -1.29 -14.58
N GLU A 67 -11.16 -2.27 -15.35
CA GLU A 67 -12.59 -2.61 -15.39
C GLU A 67 -12.93 -3.58 -14.25
N SER A 68 -12.15 -4.66 -14.08
CA SER A 68 -12.34 -5.59 -12.95
C SER A 68 -11.83 -5.01 -11.63
N PHE A 69 -10.77 -4.18 -11.69
CA PHE A 69 -10.15 -3.54 -10.52
C PHE A 69 -10.17 -2.00 -10.62
N PRO A 70 -11.37 -1.39 -10.50
CA PRO A 70 -11.50 0.06 -10.58
C PRO A 70 -10.84 0.75 -9.38
N ALA A 71 -9.64 1.31 -9.58
CA ALA A 71 -8.85 1.93 -8.50
C ALA A 71 -9.62 3.02 -7.72
N HIS A 72 -10.45 3.81 -8.41
CA HIS A 72 -11.19 4.92 -7.82
C HIS A 72 -12.16 4.50 -6.72
N THR A 73 -12.73 3.29 -6.80
CA THR A 73 -13.72 2.78 -5.82
C THR A 73 -13.12 2.65 -4.43
N TRP A 74 -11.86 2.21 -4.32
CA TRP A 74 -11.19 2.14 -3.02
C TRP A 74 -10.95 3.54 -2.43
N TYR A 75 -10.52 4.50 -3.24
CA TYR A 75 -10.27 5.87 -2.76
C TYR A 75 -11.55 6.63 -2.39
N GLN A 76 -12.66 6.37 -3.09
CA GLN A 76 -13.98 6.87 -2.70
C GLN A 76 -14.41 6.36 -1.32
N LEU A 77 -14.10 5.09 -1.01
CA LEU A 77 -14.42 4.49 0.28
C LEU A 77 -13.47 4.98 1.40
N ALA A 78 -12.16 4.95 1.15
CA ALA A 78 -11.16 5.07 2.21
C ALA A 78 -10.60 6.48 2.39
N SER A 79 -10.63 7.33 1.36
CA SER A 79 -9.94 8.63 1.35
C SER A 79 -10.88 9.82 1.22
N GLU A 80 -11.85 9.75 0.32
CA GLU A 80 -12.79 10.84 0.03
C GLU A 80 -13.58 11.34 1.26
N PRO A 81 -14.03 10.50 2.21
CA PRO A 81 -14.78 10.96 3.39
C PRO A 81 -13.98 11.91 4.30
N VAL A 82 -12.65 11.81 4.29
CA VAL A 82 -11.77 12.58 5.18
C VAL A 82 -11.06 13.71 4.44
N MET A 83 -10.58 13.46 3.22
CA MET A 83 -9.79 14.43 2.44
C MET A 83 -10.64 15.22 1.43
N GLY A 84 -11.91 14.85 1.26
CA GLY A 84 -12.74 15.32 0.15
C GLY A 84 -12.36 14.67 -1.19
N ARG A 85 -13.11 15.01 -2.23
CA ARG A 85 -12.92 14.41 -3.56
C ARG A 85 -11.64 14.93 -4.22
N THR A 86 -10.66 14.05 -4.37
CA THR A 86 -9.40 14.30 -5.10
C THR A 86 -9.35 13.49 -6.39
N PHE A 87 -8.42 13.81 -7.30
CA PHE A 87 -8.40 13.18 -8.62
C PHE A 87 -8.16 11.66 -8.59
N ILE A 88 -7.61 11.11 -7.50
CA ILE A 88 -7.39 9.67 -7.34
C ILE A 88 -8.69 8.88 -7.08
N ALA A 89 -9.73 9.54 -6.57
CA ALA A 89 -11.07 8.99 -6.38
C ALA A 89 -11.99 9.18 -7.60
N MET A 90 -11.48 9.80 -8.67
CA MET A 90 -12.28 10.09 -9.86
C MET A 90 -12.27 8.90 -10.86
N PRO A 91 -13.38 8.66 -11.59
CA PRO A 91 -13.42 7.66 -12.65
C PRO A 91 -12.37 7.91 -13.75
N PRO A 92 -12.00 6.89 -14.57
CA PRO A 92 -10.82 6.93 -15.43
C PRO A 92 -10.72 8.14 -16.36
N ARG A 93 -11.83 8.59 -16.96
CA ARG A 93 -11.85 9.76 -17.85
C ARG A 93 -11.50 11.04 -17.11
N GLU A 94 -12.13 11.25 -15.96
CA GLU A 94 -11.96 12.46 -15.15
C GLU A 94 -10.57 12.47 -14.47
N HIS A 95 -10.15 11.34 -13.88
CA HIS A 95 -8.80 11.16 -13.35
C HIS A 95 -7.72 11.54 -14.39
N ARG A 96 -7.86 11.11 -15.66
CA ARG A 96 -6.91 11.47 -16.73
C ARG A 96 -6.86 12.97 -17.02
N ILE A 97 -7.98 13.67 -16.93
CA ILE A 97 -8.04 15.12 -17.18
C ILE A 97 -7.32 15.86 -16.05
N TYR A 98 -7.68 15.60 -14.80
CA TYR A 98 -7.08 16.29 -13.65
C TYR A 98 -5.61 15.90 -13.44
N ARG A 99 -5.24 14.63 -13.68
CA ARG A 99 -3.85 14.21 -13.62
C ARG A 99 -2.97 14.99 -14.60
N LYS A 100 -3.47 15.31 -15.80
CA LYS A 100 -2.72 16.16 -16.76
C LYS A 100 -2.46 17.57 -16.24
N LEU A 101 -3.35 18.11 -15.40
CA LEU A 101 -3.16 19.41 -14.77
C LEU A 101 -2.13 19.37 -13.64
N ALA A 102 -2.12 18.29 -12.85
CA ALA A 102 -1.22 18.15 -11.70
C ALA A 102 0.21 17.69 -12.09
N THR A 103 0.33 16.75 -13.03
CA THR A 103 1.62 16.09 -13.39
C THR A 103 2.76 17.06 -13.75
N PRO A 104 2.54 18.21 -14.42
CA PRO A 104 3.62 19.15 -14.74
C PRO A 104 4.45 19.59 -13.54
N ALA A 105 3.84 19.79 -12.36
CA ALA A 105 4.53 20.17 -11.14
C ALA A 105 5.49 19.09 -10.61
N PHE A 106 5.28 17.82 -11.01
CA PHE A 106 6.07 16.67 -10.57
C PHE A 106 7.07 16.18 -11.63
N ARG A 107 7.25 16.91 -12.74
CA ARG A 107 8.24 16.53 -13.76
C ARG A 107 9.65 16.75 -13.24
N SER A 108 10.60 15.90 -13.64
CA SER A 108 11.99 15.95 -13.16
C SER A 108 12.63 17.33 -13.25
N ARG A 109 12.32 18.15 -14.26
CA ARG A 109 12.84 19.52 -14.36
C ARG A 109 12.22 20.51 -13.36
N ALA A 110 10.94 20.33 -13.03
CA ALA A 110 10.28 21.13 -11.98
C ALA A 110 10.80 20.72 -10.60
N VAL A 111 10.97 19.41 -10.38
CA VAL A 111 11.52 18.85 -9.14
C VAL A 111 12.99 19.22 -8.95
N ALA A 112 13.82 19.11 -10.01
CA ALA A 112 15.23 19.51 -9.98
C ALA A 112 15.43 21.04 -9.93
N GLY A 113 14.36 21.83 -10.10
CA GLY A 113 14.37 23.26 -9.85
C GLY A 113 14.21 23.61 -8.37
N HIS A 114 13.92 22.62 -7.52
CA HIS A 114 14.00 22.80 -6.08
C HIS A 114 15.47 22.81 -5.63
N ASP A 115 15.72 23.58 -4.58
CA ASP A 115 17.08 23.82 -4.10
C ASP A 115 17.59 22.60 -3.32
N ASP A 116 18.28 21.70 -4.04
CA ASP A 116 18.96 20.53 -3.46
C ASP A 116 19.86 20.91 -2.27
N ALA A 117 20.47 22.12 -2.29
CA ALA A 117 21.31 22.58 -1.18
C ALA A 117 20.45 22.90 0.05
N HIS A 118 19.29 23.52 -0.14
CA HIS A 118 18.34 23.79 0.94
C HIS A 118 17.79 22.49 1.56
N TYR A 119 17.39 21.52 0.74
CA TYR A 119 16.93 20.23 1.27
C TYR A 119 18.05 19.50 2.01
N ARG A 120 19.27 19.53 1.48
CA ARG A 120 20.42 18.92 2.15
C ARG A 120 20.72 19.59 3.49
N GLN A 121 20.59 20.91 3.57
CA GLN A 121 20.74 21.63 4.83
C GLN A 121 19.70 21.16 5.85
N ILE A 122 18.41 21.13 5.50
CA ILE A 122 17.35 20.67 6.40
C ILE A 122 17.60 19.22 6.84
N LEU A 123 17.97 18.33 5.92
CA LEU A 123 18.26 16.94 6.24
C LEU A 123 19.45 16.81 7.21
N ASN A 124 20.53 17.56 6.99
CA ASN A 124 21.67 17.57 7.90
C ASN A 124 21.28 18.11 9.28
N GLU A 125 20.53 19.21 9.35
CA GLU A 125 20.03 19.76 10.62
C GLU A 125 19.18 18.74 11.38
N LEU A 126 18.29 18.02 10.69
CA LEU A 126 17.48 16.96 11.30
C LEU A 126 18.34 15.79 11.79
N ILE A 127 19.34 15.36 11.02
CA ILE A 127 20.25 14.28 11.41
C ILE A 127 21.11 14.70 12.61
N ASP A 128 21.63 15.92 12.62
CA ASP A 128 22.52 16.44 13.66
C ASP A 128 21.85 16.42 15.06
N VAL A 129 20.52 16.50 15.14
CA VAL A 129 19.75 16.36 16.40
C VAL A 129 20.05 15.02 17.09
N PHE A 130 20.23 13.95 16.33
CA PHE A 130 20.43 12.60 16.87
C PHE A 130 21.74 11.93 16.43
N ALA A 131 22.56 12.58 15.60
CA ALA A 131 23.79 12.00 15.04
C ALA A 131 24.79 11.52 16.10
N ALA A 132 24.84 12.18 17.26
CA ALA A 132 25.71 11.79 18.37
C ALA A 132 25.12 10.68 19.26
N GLN A 133 23.85 10.33 19.06
CA GLN A 133 23.14 9.32 19.83
C GLN A 133 23.34 7.94 19.19
N ARG A 134 23.34 6.89 20.01
CA ARG A 134 23.42 5.50 19.51
C ARG A 134 22.06 4.94 19.12
N GLU A 135 20.98 5.59 19.55
CA GLU A 135 19.60 5.19 19.38
C GLU A 135 18.76 6.45 19.15
N ALA A 136 17.71 6.33 18.33
CA ALA A 136 16.68 7.34 18.06
C ALA A 136 15.35 6.59 17.83
N ASP A 137 14.23 7.26 18.13
CA ASP A 137 12.86 6.74 17.91
C ASP A 137 12.34 7.11 16.51
#